data_AF-A0A0F9BY65-F1
#
_entry.id   AF-A0A0F9BY65-F1
#
_cell.length_a   1.000
_cell.length_b   1.000
_cell.length_c   1.000
_cell.angle_alpha   90.00
_cell.angle_beta   90.00
_cell.angle_gamma   90.00
#
_symmetry.space_group_name_H-M   'P 1'
#
loop_
_entity.id
_entity.type
_entity.pdbx_description
1 polymer ?
#
loop_
_entity_poly.entity_id
_entity_poly.type
_entity_poly.pdbx_seq_one_letter_code
_entity_poly.pdbx_strand_id
1 'polypeptide(L)'
;MISEASSSLKRTLKLKKNLLSSKYELCIERIRYFTEIYKKFPDDTEVIKRAKAVSHTLKNMTIFIRDNELLVGAETSKNLGENIHLDLRAYNNSLDKKSTFKNLARRKLQPFFIDEEDRIELSELIPFWKEKSLEGYRINKKLLLEGLIGGPGSVSSLAPNIAMHQGTTEGHLCAGYEKLLKLGYNGIIRESEFYINQLNKEDPQYQSKHDFYQAVKIYYEAAIEFARRYSTLASNLAKCEENNQRRIELKGISNIMLKFTEDAPNTFYEAVQFIWFSQNIANIIYQRSVLALGRLDQILWP
;
A
#
# COMPACT_ATOMS: atom_id res chain seq x y z
N MET A 1 3.49 -13.88 -34.92
CA MET A 1 2.26 -13.10 -34.63
C MET A 1 1.08 -13.95 -34.13
N ILE A 2 0.53 -14.94 -34.86
CA ILE A 2 -0.64 -15.73 -34.37
C ILE A 2 -0.28 -16.64 -33.16
N SER A 3 0.95 -17.17 -33.09
CA SER A 3 1.41 -18.02 -31.98
C SER A 3 1.66 -17.24 -30.67
N GLU A 4 2.17 -16.00 -30.75
CA GLU A 4 2.40 -15.13 -29.59
C GLU A 4 1.09 -14.57 -29.02
N ALA A 5 0.12 -14.23 -29.87
CA ALA A 5 -1.23 -13.85 -29.44
C ALA A 5 -1.93 -14.99 -28.69
N SER A 6 -1.68 -16.25 -29.09
CA SER A 6 -2.22 -17.44 -28.42
C SER A 6 -1.57 -17.70 -27.05
N SER A 7 -0.27 -17.46 -26.90
CA SER A 7 0.44 -17.65 -25.63
C SER A 7 0.14 -16.56 -24.60
N SER A 8 0.05 -15.29 -25.03
CA SER A 8 -0.32 -14.16 -24.17
C SER A 8 -1.77 -14.27 -23.67
N LEU A 9 -2.68 -14.75 -24.52
CA LEU A 9 -4.06 -15.04 -24.14
C LEU A 9 -4.13 -16.16 -23.08
N LYS A 10 -3.34 -17.23 -23.22
CA LYS A 10 -3.27 -18.31 -22.23
C LYS A 10 -2.79 -17.82 -20.87
N ARG A 11 -1.72 -17.00 -20.81
CA ARG A 11 -1.24 -16.39 -19.56
C ARG A 11 -2.33 -15.55 -18.90
N THR A 12 -2.94 -14.65 -19.66
CA THR A 12 -3.97 -13.73 -19.16
C THR A 12 -5.17 -14.49 -18.62
N LEU A 13 -5.61 -15.55 -19.30
CA LEU A 13 -6.70 -16.40 -18.84
C LEU A 13 -6.35 -17.17 -17.56
N LYS A 14 -5.11 -17.66 -17.41
CA LYS A 14 -4.65 -18.30 -16.17
C LYS A 14 -4.65 -17.32 -14.99
N LEU A 15 -4.11 -16.11 -15.17
CA LEU A 15 -4.10 -15.06 -14.14
C LEU A 15 -5.52 -14.65 -13.76
N LYS A 16 -6.39 -14.44 -14.75
CA LYS A 16 -7.82 -14.15 -14.52
C LYS A 16 -8.51 -15.26 -13.75
N LYS A 17 -8.28 -16.53 -14.12
CA LYS A 17 -8.86 -17.68 -13.42
C LYS A 17 -8.37 -17.72 -11.98
N ASN A 18 -7.07 -17.56 -11.74
CA ASN A 18 -6.48 -17.53 -10.40
C ASN A 18 -7.12 -16.43 -9.53
N LEU A 19 -7.26 -15.22 -10.05
CA LEU A 19 -7.92 -14.11 -9.35
C LEU A 19 -9.38 -14.42 -9.02
N LEU A 20 -10.17 -14.84 -10.02
CA LEU A 20 -11.61 -15.10 -9.85
C LEU A 20 -11.90 -16.32 -8.96
N SER A 21 -10.98 -17.26 -8.86
CA SER A 21 -11.10 -18.42 -7.95
C SER A 21 -10.57 -18.16 -6.54
N SER A 22 -9.91 -17.01 -6.31
CA SER A 22 -9.33 -16.71 -5.01
C SER A 22 -10.39 -16.31 -4.00
N LYS A 23 -10.16 -16.68 -2.74
CA LYS A 23 -11.00 -16.25 -1.62
C LYS A 23 -10.67 -14.81 -1.28
N TYR A 24 -11.66 -14.00 -0.91
CA TYR A 24 -11.38 -12.70 -0.33
C TYR A 24 -10.91 -12.90 1.11
N GLU A 25 -9.76 -12.34 1.45
CA GLU A 25 -9.13 -12.57 2.76
C GLU A 25 -8.82 -11.24 3.44
N LEU A 26 -8.85 -11.21 4.76
CA LEU A 26 -8.37 -10.08 5.54
C LEU A 26 -6.90 -10.30 5.86
N CYS A 27 -6.08 -9.29 5.60
CA CYS A 27 -4.66 -9.29 5.93
C CYS A 27 -4.39 -8.27 7.05
N ILE A 28 -3.71 -8.70 8.10
CA ILE A 28 -3.41 -7.85 9.27
C ILE A 28 -1.95 -7.38 9.32
N GLU A 29 -1.09 -7.85 8.43
CA GLU A 29 0.36 -7.54 8.45
C GLU A 29 0.61 -6.03 8.47
N ARG A 30 -0.10 -5.25 7.64
CA ARG A 30 0.03 -3.79 7.64
C ARG A 30 -0.22 -3.22 9.04
N ILE A 31 -1.36 -3.55 9.66
CA ILE A 31 -1.71 -2.94 10.95
C ILE A 31 -0.87 -3.47 12.10
N ARG A 32 -0.40 -4.73 12.03
CA ARG A 32 0.61 -5.30 12.93
C ARG A 32 1.86 -4.41 12.95
N TYR A 33 2.47 -4.20 11.79
CA TYR A 33 3.70 -3.40 11.67
C TYR A 33 3.49 -1.92 12.00
N PHE A 34 2.33 -1.33 11.65
CA PHE A 34 2.00 0.02 12.08
C PHE A 34 1.92 0.11 13.61
N THR A 35 1.27 -0.85 14.25
CA THR A 35 1.14 -0.87 15.72
C THR A 35 2.50 -0.96 16.41
N GLU A 36 3.41 -1.78 15.90
CA GLU A 36 4.77 -1.90 16.43
C GLU A 36 5.52 -0.56 16.40
N ILE A 37 5.45 0.17 15.28
CA ILE A 37 6.11 1.47 15.15
C ILE A 37 5.47 2.52 16.06
N TYR A 38 4.14 2.59 16.13
CA TYR A 38 3.45 3.55 16.99
C TYR A 38 3.68 3.28 18.49
N LYS A 39 3.92 2.02 18.88
CA LYS A 39 4.36 1.66 20.24
C LYS A 39 5.82 2.05 20.49
N LYS A 40 6.70 1.82 19.52
CA LYS A 40 8.14 2.05 19.65
C LYS A 40 8.53 3.53 19.63
N PHE A 41 7.78 4.36 18.91
CA PHE A 41 8.08 5.78 18.73
C PHE A 41 6.86 6.64 19.05
N PRO A 42 6.39 6.70 20.31
CA PRO A 42 5.17 7.45 20.66
C PRO A 42 5.31 8.97 20.42
N ASP A 43 6.52 9.50 20.64
CA ASP A 43 6.82 10.94 20.66
C ASP A 43 7.21 11.53 19.30
N ASP A 44 7.44 10.68 18.29
CA ASP A 44 7.67 11.15 16.93
C ASP A 44 6.46 11.93 16.39
N THR A 45 6.72 12.92 15.53
CA THR A 45 5.65 13.61 14.81
C THR A 45 4.89 12.64 13.91
N GLU A 46 3.59 12.90 13.69
CA GLU A 46 2.71 11.96 12.99
C GLU A 46 3.23 11.60 11.58
N VAL A 47 3.80 12.57 10.86
CA VAL A 47 4.34 12.36 9.52
C VAL A 47 5.55 11.41 9.54
N ILE A 48 6.42 11.53 10.55
CA ILE A 48 7.57 10.63 10.74
C ILE A 48 7.11 9.25 11.20
N LYS A 49 6.16 9.15 12.15
CA LYS A 49 5.59 7.87 12.59
C LYS A 49 4.99 7.09 11.44
N ARG A 50 4.18 7.75 10.59
CA ARG A 50 3.59 7.12 9.42
C ARG A 50 4.66 6.67 8.42
N ALA A 51 5.66 7.50 8.13
CA ALA A 51 6.76 7.10 7.24
C ALA A 51 7.54 5.89 7.77
N LYS A 52 7.86 5.87 9.07
CA LYS A 52 8.50 4.72 9.73
C LYS A 52 7.60 3.47 9.70
N ALA A 53 6.30 3.63 9.91
CA ALA A 53 5.32 2.54 9.88
C ALA A 53 5.23 1.91 8.50
N VAL A 54 5.14 2.73 7.45
CA VAL A 54 5.18 2.27 6.06
C VAL A 54 6.51 1.59 5.76
N SER A 55 7.63 2.20 6.16
CA SER A 55 8.95 1.58 6.00
C SER A 55 9.01 0.20 6.64
N HIS A 56 8.48 0.07 7.86
CA HIS A 56 8.45 -1.20 8.57
C HIS A 56 7.55 -2.22 7.88
N THR A 57 6.38 -1.82 7.39
CA THR A 57 5.52 -2.70 6.59
C THR A 57 6.23 -3.20 5.33
N LEU A 58 6.78 -2.32 4.50
CA LEU A 58 7.42 -2.70 3.24
C LEU A 58 8.66 -3.59 3.43
N LYS A 59 9.38 -3.40 4.55
CA LYS A 59 10.55 -4.23 4.87
C LYS A 59 10.20 -5.63 5.36
N ASN A 60 9.03 -5.81 5.98
CA ASN A 60 8.71 -7.05 6.70
C ASN A 60 7.52 -7.84 6.12
N MET A 61 6.56 -7.18 5.47
CA MET A 61 5.36 -7.84 4.96
C MET A 61 5.70 -9.00 4.03
N THR A 62 4.91 -10.05 4.07
CA THR A 62 5.07 -11.21 3.21
C THR A 62 4.93 -10.79 1.74
N ILE A 63 5.88 -11.19 0.92
CA ILE A 63 5.86 -10.97 -0.53
C ILE A 63 5.83 -12.31 -1.25
N PHE A 64 5.19 -12.32 -2.41
CA PHE A 64 5.14 -13.48 -3.28
C PHE A 64 5.06 -13.03 -4.75
N ILE A 65 5.37 -13.96 -5.65
CA ILE A 65 5.19 -13.84 -7.10
C ILE A 65 4.32 -15.03 -7.51
N ARG A 66 3.17 -14.75 -8.12
CA ARG A 66 2.23 -15.79 -8.55
C ARG A 66 2.74 -16.46 -9.82
N ASP A 67 2.22 -17.66 -10.08
CA ASP A 67 2.52 -18.36 -11.33
C ASP A 67 2.08 -17.54 -12.55
N ASN A 68 2.94 -17.49 -13.57
CA ASN A 68 2.79 -16.70 -14.80
C ASN A 68 2.76 -15.17 -14.64
N GLU A 69 3.00 -14.58 -13.47
CA GLU A 69 3.10 -13.12 -13.34
C GLU A 69 4.30 -12.56 -14.10
N LEU A 70 4.09 -11.43 -14.78
CA LEU A 70 5.15 -10.58 -15.32
C LEU A 70 5.28 -9.31 -14.47
N LEU A 71 4.15 -8.71 -14.09
CA LEU A 71 4.11 -7.59 -13.15
C LEU A 71 4.00 -8.09 -11.72
N VAL A 72 4.89 -7.63 -10.83
CA VAL A 72 5.00 -8.07 -9.43
C VAL A 72 4.86 -6.90 -8.45
N GLY A 73 4.53 -7.23 -7.21
CA GLY A 73 4.24 -6.26 -6.13
C GLY A 73 2.87 -6.54 -5.54
N ALA A 74 2.81 -7.28 -4.44
CA ALA A 74 1.57 -7.63 -3.76
C ALA A 74 1.27 -6.60 -2.66
N GLU A 75 0.00 -6.23 -2.53
CA GLU A 75 -0.47 -5.27 -1.52
C GLU A 75 -0.69 -5.91 -0.14
N THR A 76 -0.78 -7.24 -0.09
CA THR A 76 -1.03 -8.02 1.12
C THR A 76 -0.31 -9.36 1.03
N SER A 77 -0.24 -10.10 2.15
CA SER A 77 0.22 -11.49 2.15
C SER A 77 -0.74 -12.49 1.49
N LYS A 78 -1.94 -12.04 1.10
CA LYS A 78 -3.01 -12.85 0.52
C LYS A 78 -3.15 -12.55 -0.97
N ASN A 79 -3.60 -13.55 -1.73
CA ASN A 79 -3.78 -13.38 -3.17
C ASN A 79 -4.85 -12.32 -3.49
N LEU A 80 -5.99 -12.40 -2.80
CA LEU A 80 -7.08 -11.44 -2.90
C LEU A 80 -7.39 -10.92 -1.49
N GLY A 81 -6.43 -10.17 -0.95
CA GLY A 81 -6.49 -9.64 0.41
C GLY A 81 -7.04 -8.23 0.50
N GLU A 82 -7.62 -7.90 1.65
CA GLU A 82 -7.94 -6.54 2.05
C GLU A 82 -7.18 -6.20 3.34
N ASN A 83 -6.54 -5.04 3.35
CA ASN A 83 -5.77 -4.55 4.49
C ASN A 83 -6.69 -3.93 5.54
N ILE A 84 -6.37 -4.17 6.82
CA ILE A 84 -7.05 -3.50 7.93
C ILE A 84 -6.31 -2.19 8.29
N HIS A 85 -7.07 -1.11 8.51
CA HIS A 85 -6.54 0.24 8.72
C HIS A 85 -7.02 0.85 10.05
N LEU A 86 -6.65 0.24 11.19
CA LEU A 86 -7.07 0.74 12.52
C LEU A 86 -6.45 2.11 12.88
N ASP A 87 -5.38 2.52 12.20
CA ASP A 87 -4.79 3.86 12.29
C ASP A 87 -5.70 4.96 11.72
N LEU A 88 -6.57 4.60 10.77
CA LEU A 88 -7.51 5.53 10.15
C LEU A 88 -8.93 5.35 10.68
N ARG A 89 -9.39 4.10 10.80
CA ARG A 89 -10.79 3.76 11.05
C ARG A 89 -11.02 3.14 12.43
N ALA A 90 -12.20 3.39 12.97
CA ALA A 90 -12.78 2.58 14.03
C ALA A 90 -13.85 1.68 13.43
N TYR A 91 -13.84 0.39 13.75
CA TYR A 91 -14.79 -0.58 13.20
C TYR A 91 -15.96 -0.86 14.15
N ASN A 92 -16.49 0.15 14.86
CA ASN A 92 -17.67 0.05 15.76
C ASN A 92 -17.68 -1.20 16.68
N ASN A 93 -16.52 -1.63 17.17
CA ASN A 93 -16.32 -2.86 17.95
C ASN A 93 -16.81 -4.15 17.25
N SER A 94 -16.98 -4.13 15.93
CA SER A 94 -17.43 -5.27 15.13
C SER A 94 -16.29 -6.27 14.94
N LEU A 95 -15.08 -5.80 14.64
CA LEU A 95 -13.92 -6.67 14.44
C LEU A 95 -13.44 -7.35 15.73
N ASP A 96 -13.89 -6.92 16.91
CA ASP A 96 -13.63 -7.61 18.19
C ASP A 96 -14.47 -8.90 18.33
N LYS A 97 -15.56 -9.03 17.57
CA LYS A 97 -16.55 -10.08 17.75
C LYS A 97 -16.32 -11.22 16.77
N LYS A 98 -16.14 -12.44 17.29
CA LYS A 98 -16.04 -13.66 16.46
C LYS A 98 -17.24 -13.86 15.51
N SER A 99 -18.44 -13.42 15.92
CA SER A 99 -19.65 -13.47 15.07
C SER A 99 -19.55 -12.60 13.82
N THR A 100 -18.81 -11.48 13.87
CA THR A 100 -18.61 -10.60 12.71
C THR A 100 -17.90 -11.34 11.58
N PHE A 101 -16.80 -12.04 11.88
CA PHE A 101 -16.07 -12.81 10.87
C PHE A 101 -16.90 -13.98 10.31
N LYS A 102 -17.70 -14.64 11.14
CA LYS A 102 -18.67 -15.65 10.66
C LYS A 102 -19.68 -15.04 9.69
N ASN A 103 -20.16 -13.83 9.96
CA ASN A 103 -21.10 -13.14 9.08
C ASN A 103 -20.42 -12.66 7.78
N LEU A 104 -19.17 -12.18 7.86
CA LEU A 104 -18.36 -11.81 6.69
C LEU A 104 -18.18 -13.01 5.75
N ALA A 105 -17.81 -14.17 6.28
CA ALA A 105 -17.58 -15.39 5.50
C ALA A 105 -18.87 -15.95 4.85
N ARG A 106 -20.05 -15.60 5.37
CA ARG A 106 -21.36 -16.04 4.86
C ARG A 106 -22.02 -15.06 3.87
N ARG A 107 -21.39 -13.92 3.58
CA ARG A 107 -21.96 -12.94 2.64
C ARG A 107 -22.11 -13.57 1.26
N LYS A 108 -23.27 -13.36 0.62
CA LYS A 108 -23.52 -13.78 -0.76
C LYS A 108 -22.59 -13.09 -1.75
N LEU A 109 -22.32 -11.80 -1.52
CA LEU A 109 -21.38 -11.01 -2.30
C LEU A 109 -20.14 -10.72 -1.45
N GLN A 110 -18.97 -11.00 -2.01
CA GLN A 110 -17.67 -10.73 -1.40
C GLN A 110 -17.52 -11.30 0.04
N PRO A 111 -17.54 -12.65 0.19
CA PRO A 111 -17.31 -13.27 1.50
C PRO A 111 -15.84 -13.13 1.91
N PHE A 112 -15.60 -12.52 3.07
CA PHE A 112 -14.24 -12.35 3.61
C PHE A 112 -13.90 -13.42 4.63
N PHE A 113 -12.69 -13.96 4.53
CA PHE A 113 -12.11 -14.94 5.43
C PHE A 113 -10.92 -14.34 6.18
N ILE A 114 -10.61 -14.87 7.36
CA ILE A 114 -9.44 -14.52 8.15
C ILE A 114 -8.95 -15.79 8.83
N ASP A 115 -7.64 -15.96 8.94
CA ASP A 115 -7.05 -17.06 9.70
C ASP A 115 -7.32 -16.86 11.20
N GLU A 116 -7.46 -17.95 11.96
CA GLU A 116 -7.82 -17.84 13.37
C GLU A 116 -6.71 -17.15 14.19
N GLU A 117 -5.44 -17.36 13.83
CA GLU A 117 -4.27 -16.69 14.44
C GLU A 117 -4.32 -15.18 14.21
N ASP A 118 -4.48 -14.76 12.94
CA ASP A 118 -4.63 -13.34 12.59
C ASP A 118 -5.86 -12.72 13.27
N ARG A 119 -6.96 -13.46 13.43
CA ARG A 119 -8.16 -12.99 14.14
C ARG A 119 -7.91 -12.75 15.62
N ILE A 120 -7.14 -13.63 16.27
CA ILE A 120 -6.76 -13.49 17.68
C ILE A 120 -5.87 -12.27 17.83
N GLU A 121 -4.81 -12.16 17.04
CA GLU A 121 -3.90 -11.03 17.11
C GLU A 121 -4.62 -9.71 16.83
N LEU A 122 -5.49 -9.65 15.82
CA LEU A 122 -6.28 -8.45 15.51
C LEU A 122 -7.07 -7.96 16.74
N SER A 123 -7.63 -8.88 17.54
CA SER A 123 -8.36 -8.51 18.76
C SER A 123 -7.47 -7.90 19.84
N GLU A 124 -6.16 -8.19 19.84
CA GLU A 124 -5.17 -7.59 20.72
C GLU A 124 -4.67 -6.22 20.20
N LEU A 125 -4.69 -6.02 18.88
CA LEU A 125 -4.31 -4.76 18.24
C LEU A 125 -5.39 -3.68 18.39
N ILE A 126 -6.68 -4.05 18.35
CA ILE A 126 -7.80 -3.08 18.40
C ILE A 126 -7.77 -2.16 19.63
N PRO A 127 -7.56 -2.65 20.87
CA PRO A 127 -7.48 -1.80 22.06
C PRO A 127 -6.43 -0.70 21.96
N PHE A 128 -5.29 -0.95 21.31
CA PHE A 128 -4.23 0.04 21.16
C PHE A 128 -4.70 1.24 20.32
N TRP A 129 -5.46 1.00 19.25
CA TRP A 129 -5.92 2.03 18.31
C TRP A 129 -7.18 2.78 18.73
N LYS A 130 -7.83 2.31 19.80
CA LYS A 130 -8.95 3.03 20.41
C LYS A 130 -8.53 4.46 20.77
N GLU A 131 -9.35 5.42 20.37
CA GLU A 131 -9.12 6.88 20.52
C GLU A 131 -7.94 7.46 19.73
N LYS A 132 -7.15 6.64 19.03
CA LYS A 132 -6.01 7.09 18.22
C LYS A 132 -6.33 7.20 16.74
N SER A 133 -7.30 6.43 16.25
CA SER A 133 -7.62 6.42 14.81
C SER A 133 -8.08 7.80 14.32
N LEU A 134 -7.56 8.20 13.15
CA LEU A 134 -7.74 9.54 12.62
C LEU A 134 -9.22 9.86 12.35
N GLU A 135 -9.86 9.11 11.45
CA GLU A 135 -11.28 9.29 11.11
C GLU A 135 -12.14 8.78 12.25
N GLY A 136 -11.91 7.52 12.66
CA GLY A 136 -12.80 6.81 13.58
C GLY A 136 -12.98 7.45 14.96
N TYR A 137 -11.96 8.15 15.46
CA TYR A 137 -12.02 8.81 16.77
C TYR A 137 -11.72 10.31 16.71
N ARG A 138 -10.56 10.72 16.18
CA ARG A 138 -10.09 12.12 16.32
C ARG A 138 -10.99 13.10 15.58
N ILE A 139 -11.24 12.84 14.30
CA ILE A 139 -12.09 13.65 13.44
C ILE A 139 -13.55 13.58 13.89
N ASN A 140 -14.08 12.37 14.11
CA ASN A 140 -15.47 12.20 14.56
C ASN A 140 -15.77 12.90 15.89
N LYS A 141 -14.85 12.80 16.86
CA LYS A 141 -14.97 13.50 18.14
C LYS A 141 -15.00 15.01 17.96
N LYS A 142 -14.14 15.55 17.09
CA LYS A 142 -14.13 16.98 16.78
C LYS A 142 -15.46 17.44 16.16
N LEU A 143 -15.96 16.74 15.15
CA LEU A 143 -17.25 17.07 14.55
C LEU A 143 -18.39 17.05 15.57
N LEU A 144 -18.40 16.06 16.46
CA LEU A 144 -19.44 15.95 17.49
C LEU A 144 -19.38 17.13 18.46
N LEU A 145 -18.18 17.51 18.91
CA LEU A 145 -17.99 18.67 19.79
C LEU A 145 -18.38 19.99 19.12
N GLU A 146 -18.20 20.09 17.80
CA GLU A 146 -18.61 21.25 17.00
C GLU A 146 -20.10 21.23 16.60
N GLY A 147 -20.86 20.20 17.01
CA GLY A 147 -22.30 20.08 16.70
C GLY A 147 -22.60 19.75 15.23
N LEU A 148 -21.60 19.30 14.47
CA LEU A 148 -21.70 19.01 13.04
C LEU A 148 -22.28 17.61 12.76
N ILE A 149 -22.29 16.72 13.75
CA ILE A 149 -22.97 15.41 13.70
C ILE A 149 -23.84 15.21 14.94
N GLY A 150 -24.99 14.55 14.76
CA GLY A 150 -26.00 14.39 15.81
C GLY A 150 -25.70 13.33 16.87
N GLY A 151 -24.57 12.64 16.82
CA GLY A 151 -24.24 11.59 17.79
C GLY A 151 -23.01 10.76 17.42
N PRO A 152 -22.70 9.73 18.22
CA PRO A 152 -21.65 8.77 17.90
C PRO A 152 -22.09 7.84 16.76
N GLY A 153 -21.23 7.58 15.79
CA GLY A 153 -21.52 6.68 14.68
C GLY A 153 -20.71 6.98 13.42
N SER A 154 -21.09 6.35 12.31
CA SER A 154 -20.47 6.63 11.01
C SER A 154 -20.89 8.00 10.51
N VAL A 155 -19.94 8.91 10.25
CA VAL A 155 -20.26 10.25 9.70
C VAL A 155 -20.97 10.15 8.37
N SER A 156 -20.64 9.13 7.56
CA SER A 156 -21.34 8.85 6.30
C SER A 156 -22.85 8.65 6.45
N SER A 157 -23.30 8.18 7.62
CA SER A 157 -24.72 7.99 7.93
C SER A 157 -25.31 9.20 8.65
N LEU A 158 -24.53 9.87 9.49
CA LEU A 158 -24.99 10.96 10.35
C LEU A 158 -25.02 12.32 9.64
N ALA A 159 -24.05 12.58 8.77
CA ALA A 159 -23.94 13.80 7.99
C ALA A 159 -23.27 13.50 6.64
N PRO A 160 -23.99 12.93 5.67
CA PRO A 160 -23.43 12.52 4.38
C PRO A 160 -22.74 13.67 3.63
N ASN A 161 -23.30 14.88 3.70
CA ASN A 161 -22.70 16.10 3.14
C ASN A 161 -21.33 16.38 3.77
N ILE A 162 -21.21 16.23 5.08
CA ILE A 162 -19.93 16.42 5.78
C ILE A 162 -18.99 15.27 5.45
N ALA A 163 -19.45 14.02 5.45
CA ALA A 163 -18.65 12.85 5.11
C ALA A 163 -17.98 12.96 3.72
N MET A 164 -18.67 13.57 2.75
CA MET A 164 -18.09 13.88 1.44
C MET A 164 -16.97 14.92 1.52
N HIS A 165 -17.05 15.88 2.44
CA HIS A 165 -16.05 16.95 2.65
C HIS A 165 -14.96 16.61 3.67
N GLN A 166 -15.17 15.63 4.55
CA GLN A 166 -14.13 15.10 5.43
C GLN A 166 -13.02 14.38 4.67
N GLY A 167 -13.27 14.12 3.39
CA GLY A 167 -12.41 13.31 2.55
C GLY A 167 -12.62 11.85 2.91
N THR A 168 -12.97 11.05 1.91
CA THR A 168 -12.69 9.61 1.96
C THR A 168 -11.17 9.45 1.96
N THR A 169 -10.49 9.63 3.10
CA THR A 169 -9.07 9.35 3.32
C THR A 169 -8.20 9.48 2.06
N GLU A 170 -8.06 10.71 1.54
CA GLU A 170 -7.07 11.17 0.54
C GLU A 170 -6.98 10.43 -0.81
N GLY A 171 -8.04 9.74 -1.25
CA GLY A 171 -8.17 9.30 -2.65
C GLY A 171 -8.66 10.37 -3.60
N HIS A 172 -8.85 10.00 -4.86
CA HIS A 172 -9.20 10.87 -5.99
C HIS A 172 -8.03 11.72 -6.46
N LEU A 173 -6.87 11.09 -6.58
CA LEU A 173 -5.67 11.73 -7.11
C LEU A 173 -4.97 10.84 -8.13
N CYS A 174 -4.11 11.47 -8.93
CA CYS A 174 -3.13 10.79 -9.78
C CYS A 174 -1.75 11.09 -9.17
N ALA A 175 -0.98 10.06 -8.81
CA ALA A 175 0.25 10.17 -8.03
C ALA A 175 1.43 10.88 -8.73
N GLY A 176 1.22 11.49 -9.90
CA GLY A 176 2.28 12.17 -10.65
C GLY A 176 3.34 11.20 -11.19
N TYR A 177 2.91 10.08 -11.81
CA TYR A 177 3.79 9.03 -12.33
C TYR A 177 4.88 9.54 -13.28
N GLU A 178 4.64 10.63 -13.99
CA GLU A 178 5.64 11.25 -14.87
C GLU A 178 6.93 11.62 -14.12
N LYS A 179 6.82 12.23 -12.93
CA LYS A 179 7.98 12.60 -12.12
C LYS A 179 8.70 11.36 -11.60
N LEU A 180 7.94 10.35 -11.17
CA LEU A 180 8.47 9.07 -10.71
C LEU A 180 9.26 8.35 -11.81
N LEU A 181 8.72 8.27 -13.02
CA LEU A 181 9.41 7.64 -14.16
C LEU A 181 10.68 8.39 -14.55
N LYS A 182 10.69 9.73 -14.48
CA LYS A 182 11.87 10.53 -14.84
C LYS A 182 13.00 10.41 -13.81
N LEU A 183 12.65 10.41 -12.53
CA LEU A 183 13.63 10.53 -11.44
C LEU A 183 14.00 9.20 -10.79
N GLY A 184 13.12 8.20 -10.85
CA GLY A 184 13.22 7.00 -10.02
C GLY A 184 13.10 7.34 -8.53
N TYR A 185 13.16 6.32 -7.66
CA TYR A 185 13.08 6.55 -6.21
C TYR A 185 14.27 7.36 -5.67
N ASN A 186 15.48 7.06 -6.15
CA ASN A 186 16.68 7.79 -5.76
C ASN A 186 16.64 9.28 -6.15
N GLY A 187 16.03 9.63 -7.29
CA GLY A 187 15.87 11.03 -7.66
C GLY A 187 14.93 11.80 -6.74
N ILE A 188 13.85 11.16 -6.26
CA ILE A 188 12.96 11.79 -5.26
C ILE A 188 13.66 11.96 -3.89
N ILE A 189 14.49 10.98 -3.50
CA ILE A 189 15.31 11.09 -2.28
C ILE A 189 16.27 12.28 -2.41
N ARG A 190 17.02 12.39 -3.51
CA ARG A 190 17.95 13.51 -3.74
C ARG A 190 17.26 14.87 -3.75
N GLU A 191 16.07 14.98 -4.36
CA GLU A 191 15.30 16.23 -4.28
C GLU A 191 14.89 16.56 -2.84
N SER A 192 14.48 15.57 -2.06
CA SER A 192 14.08 15.78 -0.66
C SER A 192 15.27 16.26 0.18
N GLU A 193 16.45 15.65 -0.01
CA GLU A 193 17.69 16.08 0.65
C GLU A 193 18.12 17.48 0.23
N PHE A 194 17.99 17.80 -1.06
CA PHE A 194 18.22 19.16 -1.55
C PHE A 194 17.32 20.16 -0.82
N TYR A 195 16.01 19.91 -0.74
CA TYR A 195 15.10 20.85 -0.07
C TYR A 195 15.38 20.96 1.44
N ILE A 196 15.75 19.88 2.12
CA ILE A 196 16.18 19.93 3.54
C ILE A 196 17.35 20.90 3.72
N ASN A 197 18.37 20.82 2.86
CA ASN A 197 19.56 21.67 2.95
C ASN A 197 19.26 23.16 2.67
N GLN A 198 18.17 23.46 1.99
CA GLN A 198 17.74 24.83 1.67
C GLN A 198 16.80 25.44 2.72
N LEU A 199 16.41 24.70 3.77
CA LEU A 199 15.50 25.21 4.78
C LEU A 199 16.14 26.30 5.65
N ASN A 200 15.42 27.39 5.86
CA ASN A 200 15.80 28.43 6.82
C ASN A 200 15.40 28.00 8.24
N LYS A 201 16.39 27.88 9.15
CA LYS A 201 16.16 27.52 10.56
C LYS A 201 15.37 28.56 11.35
N GLU A 202 15.30 29.80 10.88
CA GLU A 202 14.51 30.87 11.48
C GLU A 202 13.03 30.84 11.05
N ASP A 203 12.67 30.00 10.07
CA ASP A 203 11.29 29.83 9.65
C ASP A 203 10.47 29.15 10.77
N PRO A 204 9.36 29.75 11.24
CA PRO A 204 8.48 29.12 12.23
C PRO A 204 7.94 27.74 11.80
N GLN A 205 7.92 27.44 10.50
CA GLN A 205 7.53 26.15 9.93
C GLN A 205 8.72 25.24 9.60
N TYR A 206 9.94 25.58 10.03
CA TYR A 206 11.14 24.79 9.75
C TYR A 206 10.95 23.31 10.09
N GLN A 207 10.49 23.02 11.32
CA GLN A 207 10.38 21.63 11.79
C GLN A 207 9.37 20.82 10.98
N SER A 208 8.21 21.39 10.63
CA SER A 208 7.19 20.66 9.86
C SER A 208 7.65 20.41 8.42
N LYS A 209 8.34 21.37 7.79
CA LYS A 209 8.95 21.19 6.46
C LYS A 209 10.05 20.15 6.49
N HIS A 210 10.94 20.23 7.48
CA HIS A 210 12.01 19.26 7.66
C HIS A 210 11.46 17.84 7.82
N ASP A 211 10.49 17.66 8.72
CA ASP A 211 9.86 16.36 8.97
C ASP A 211 9.15 15.80 7.74
N PHE A 212 8.51 16.67 6.93
CA PHE A 212 7.91 16.26 5.67
C PHE A 212 8.95 15.69 4.70
N TYR A 213 10.04 16.41 4.42
CA TYR A 213 11.06 15.92 3.50
C TYR A 213 11.79 14.68 4.05
N GLN A 214 12.00 14.62 5.37
CA GLN A 214 12.57 13.44 6.02
C GLN A 214 11.65 12.23 5.89
N ALA A 215 10.34 12.41 6.02
CA ALA A 215 9.34 11.36 5.80
C ALA A 215 9.34 10.87 4.34
N VAL A 216 9.44 11.79 3.36
CA VAL A 216 9.57 11.44 1.94
C VAL A 216 10.81 10.57 1.70
N LYS A 217 11.96 10.94 2.28
CA LYS A 217 13.19 10.15 2.20
C LYS A 217 12.99 8.73 2.78
N ILE A 218 12.50 8.61 4.00
CA ILE A 218 12.24 7.31 4.65
C ILE A 218 11.33 6.42 3.79
N TYR A 219 10.30 7.02 3.19
CA TYR A 219 9.35 6.30 2.35
C TYR A 219 10.00 5.72 1.09
N TYR A 220 10.74 6.53 0.33
CA TYR A 220 11.37 6.06 -0.90
C TYR A 220 12.57 5.15 -0.66
N GLU A 221 13.28 5.30 0.46
CA GLU A 221 14.27 4.30 0.91
C GLU A 221 13.62 2.94 1.17
N ALA A 222 12.41 2.93 1.75
CA ALA A 222 11.66 1.70 1.94
C ALA A 222 11.11 1.11 0.64
N ALA A 223 10.71 1.94 -0.33
CA ALA A 223 10.31 1.48 -1.67
C ALA A 223 11.48 0.78 -2.39
N ILE A 224 12.70 1.33 -2.27
CA ILE A 224 13.93 0.71 -2.78
C ILE A 224 14.16 -0.65 -2.11
N GLU A 225 14.07 -0.74 -0.78
CA GLU A 225 14.26 -2.01 -0.09
C GLU A 225 13.18 -3.03 -0.47
N PHE A 226 11.93 -2.61 -0.66
CA PHE A 226 10.86 -3.47 -1.14
C PHE A 226 11.16 -4.02 -2.55
N ALA A 227 11.66 -3.17 -3.45
CA ALA A 227 12.08 -3.60 -4.78
C ALA A 227 13.22 -4.63 -4.71
N ARG A 228 14.20 -4.41 -3.81
CA ARG A 228 15.30 -5.36 -3.55
C ARG A 228 14.80 -6.72 -3.05
N ARG A 229 13.80 -6.74 -2.17
CA ARG A 229 13.15 -7.98 -1.70
C ARG A 229 12.51 -8.75 -2.86
N TYR A 230 11.80 -8.06 -3.75
CA TYR A 230 11.21 -8.67 -4.96
C TYR A 230 12.26 -9.16 -5.96
N SER A 231 13.35 -8.42 -6.14
CA SER A 231 14.47 -8.85 -6.98
C SER A 231 15.06 -10.16 -6.47
N THR A 232 15.29 -10.24 -5.16
CA THR A 232 15.86 -11.41 -4.47
C THR A 232 14.92 -12.61 -4.58
N LEU A 233 13.62 -12.41 -4.33
CA LEU A 233 12.61 -13.45 -4.47
C LEU A 233 12.55 -14.00 -5.90
N ALA A 234 12.48 -13.13 -6.91
CA ALA A 234 12.44 -13.53 -8.32
C ALA A 234 13.70 -14.31 -8.74
N SER A 235 14.89 -13.87 -8.29
CA SER A 235 16.14 -14.59 -8.51
C SER A 235 16.11 -15.99 -7.89
N ASN A 236 15.62 -16.12 -6.65
CA ASN A 236 15.55 -17.40 -5.97
C ASN A 236 14.56 -18.36 -6.63
N LEU A 237 13.39 -17.87 -7.04
CA LEU A 237 12.43 -18.65 -7.82
C LEU A 237 13.04 -19.10 -9.16
N ALA A 238 13.79 -18.23 -9.84
CA ALA A 238 14.45 -18.59 -11.10
C ALA A 238 15.47 -19.72 -10.95
N LYS A 239 16.18 -19.82 -9.82
CA LYS A 239 17.17 -20.90 -9.57
C LYS A 239 16.52 -22.28 -9.52
N CYS A 240 15.31 -22.36 -8.99
CA CYS A 240 14.57 -23.63 -8.81
C CYS A 240 13.54 -23.89 -9.92
N GLU A 241 13.40 -22.99 -10.89
CA GLU A 241 12.41 -23.11 -11.95
C GLU A 241 12.88 -24.08 -13.04
N GLU A 242 12.11 -25.12 -13.30
CA GLU A 242 12.41 -26.14 -14.33
C GLU A 242 12.07 -25.65 -15.74
N ASN A 243 10.99 -24.87 -15.88
CA ASN A 243 10.58 -24.35 -17.17
C ASN A 243 11.50 -23.22 -17.63
N ASN A 244 12.28 -23.46 -18.69
CA ASN A 244 13.25 -22.50 -19.20
C ASN A 244 12.65 -21.13 -19.54
N GLN A 245 11.44 -21.09 -20.10
CA GLN A 245 10.79 -19.82 -20.44
C GLN A 245 10.41 -19.04 -19.17
N ARG A 246 9.82 -19.72 -18.18
CA ARG A 246 9.49 -19.10 -16.89
C ARG A 246 10.74 -18.64 -16.15
N ARG A 247 11.83 -19.41 -16.23
CA ARG A 247 13.13 -19.05 -15.66
C ARG A 247 13.66 -17.74 -16.24
N ILE A 248 13.56 -17.56 -17.56
CA ILE A 248 13.95 -16.32 -18.24
C ILE A 248 13.11 -15.15 -17.75
N GLU A 249 11.79 -15.33 -17.62
CA GLU A 249 10.89 -14.29 -17.10
C GLU A 249 11.21 -13.88 -15.66
N LEU A 250 11.44 -14.85 -14.78
CA LEU A 250 11.80 -14.59 -13.38
C LEU A 250 13.14 -13.86 -13.26
N LYS A 251 14.13 -14.21 -14.10
CA LYS A 251 15.38 -13.44 -14.20
C LYS A 251 15.13 -12.02 -14.69
N GLY A 252 14.26 -11.84 -15.69
CA GLY A 252 13.85 -10.53 -16.17
C GLY A 252 13.21 -9.68 -15.07
N ILE A 253 12.26 -10.24 -14.31
CA ILE A 253 11.67 -9.58 -13.14
C ILE A 253 12.75 -9.22 -12.13
N SER A 254 13.64 -10.15 -11.80
CA SER A 254 14.73 -9.91 -10.83
C SER A 254 15.60 -8.71 -11.23
N ASN A 255 15.98 -8.62 -12.50
CA ASN A 255 16.78 -7.51 -13.03
C ASN A 255 16.01 -6.17 -13.01
N ILE A 256 14.74 -6.16 -13.40
CA ILE A 256 13.90 -4.94 -13.38
C ILE A 256 13.74 -4.43 -11.95
N MET A 257 13.45 -5.34 -11.00
CA MET A 257 13.28 -4.96 -9.60
C MET A 257 14.59 -4.50 -8.96
N LEU A 258 15.73 -5.06 -9.35
CA LEU A 258 17.06 -4.58 -8.92
C LEU A 258 17.32 -3.18 -9.46
N LYS A 259 16.99 -2.93 -10.72
CA LYS A 259 17.16 -1.62 -11.34
C LYS A 259 16.48 -0.51 -10.57
N PHE A 260 15.27 -0.72 -10.07
CA PHE A 260 14.52 0.27 -9.29
C PHE A 260 15.20 0.67 -7.96
N THR A 261 16.22 -0.09 -7.53
CA THR A 261 17.02 0.25 -6.36
C THR A 261 18.11 1.28 -6.66
N GLU A 262 18.46 1.46 -7.94
CA GLU A 262 19.59 2.26 -8.40
C GLU A 262 19.10 3.38 -9.33
N ASP A 263 18.26 3.04 -10.31
CA ASP A 263 17.92 3.88 -11.45
C ASP A 263 16.42 3.95 -11.75
N ALA A 264 16.06 4.94 -12.57
CA ALA A 264 14.75 5.07 -13.18
C ALA A 264 14.52 4.01 -14.29
N PRO A 265 13.27 3.62 -14.57
CA PRO A 265 12.95 2.75 -15.70
C PRO A 265 13.29 3.42 -17.05
N ASN A 266 13.83 2.65 -18.00
CA ASN A 266 14.20 3.15 -19.34
C ASN A 266 13.71 2.27 -20.50
N THR A 267 12.88 1.26 -20.21
CA THR A 267 12.14 0.50 -21.22
C THR A 267 10.65 0.52 -20.90
N PHE A 268 9.80 0.23 -21.89
CA PHE A 268 8.35 0.16 -21.69
C PHE A 268 7.96 -0.83 -20.58
N TYR A 269 8.59 -2.01 -20.53
CA TYR A 269 8.29 -3.01 -19.51
C TYR A 269 8.69 -2.53 -18.11
N GLU A 270 9.89 -1.94 -17.98
CA GLU A 270 10.33 -1.34 -16.73
C GLU A 270 9.39 -0.21 -16.29
N ALA A 271 8.92 0.65 -17.21
CA ALA A 271 8.01 1.74 -16.89
C ALA A 271 6.65 1.23 -16.37
N VAL A 272 6.05 0.24 -17.05
CA VAL A 272 4.80 -0.38 -16.60
C VAL A 272 4.95 -1.05 -15.24
N GLN A 273 6.05 -1.79 -15.03
CA GLN A 273 6.35 -2.42 -13.74
C GLN A 273 6.61 -1.37 -12.65
N PHE A 274 7.26 -0.25 -12.95
CA PHE A 274 7.53 0.81 -11.96
C PHE A 274 6.24 1.53 -11.53
N ILE A 275 5.34 1.81 -12.47
CA ILE A 275 4.01 2.36 -12.17
C ILE A 275 3.20 1.37 -11.33
N TRP A 276 3.12 0.11 -11.77
CA TRP A 276 2.40 -0.95 -11.05
C TRP A 276 2.91 -1.12 -9.62
N PHE A 277 4.24 -1.19 -9.45
CA PHE A 277 4.87 -1.34 -8.15
C PHE A 277 4.59 -0.14 -7.25
N SER A 278 4.76 1.08 -7.76
CA SER A 278 4.52 2.32 -7.00
C SER A 278 3.05 2.50 -6.62
N GLN A 279 2.12 2.15 -7.52
CA GLN A 279 0.68 2.15 -7.26
C GLN A 279 0.34 1.17 -6.12
N ASN A 280 0.91 -0.03 -6.14
CA ASN A 280 0.65 -1.04 -5.12
C ASN A 280 1.25 -0.63 -3.77
N ILE A 281 2.43 0.00 -3.74
CA ILE A 281 2.97 0.61 -2.51
C ILE A 281 1.99 1.66 -1.98
N ALA A 282 1.48 2.56 -2.82
CA ALA A 282 0.51 3.55 -2.40
C ALA A 282 -0.78 2.90 -1.84
N ASN A 283 -1.28 1.81 -2.45
CA ASN A 283 -2.42 1.05 -1.96
C ASN A 283 -2.16 0.28 -0.65
N ILE A 284 -0.91 -0.04 -0.31
CA ILE A 284 -0.54 -0.59 1.01
C ILE A 284 -0.70 0.49 2.09
N ILE A 285 -0.33 1.73 1.78
CA ILE A 285 -0.36 2.84 2.73
C ILE A 285 -1.78 3.33 2.96
N TYR A 286 -2.51 3.46 1.86
CA TYR A 286 -3.82 4.07 1.80
C TYR A 286 -4.92 3.03 1.76
N GLN A 287 -5.92 3.20 2.63
CA GLN A 287 -7.12 2.40 2.56
C GLN A 287 -7.85 2.69 1.25
N ARG A 288 -7.77 1.71 0.34
CA ARG A 288 -8.37 1.65 -0.99
C ARG A 288 -9.08 2.93 -1.41
N SER A 289 -8.26 3.90 -1.79
CA SER A 289 -8.69 5.21 -2.24
C SER A 289 -8.71 5.20 -3.78
N VAL A 290 -9.44 6.12 -4.40
CA VAL A 290 -9.48 6.25 -5.86
C VAL A 290 -8.13 6.80 -6.35
N LEU A 291 -7.09 5.95 -6.41
CA LEU A 291 -5.78 6.31 -6.93
C LEU A 291 -5.74 5.98 -8.43
N ALA A 292 -5.98 6.99 -9.25
CA ALA A 292 -6.05 6.83 -10.70
C ALA A 292 -4.64 6.80 -11.31
N LEU A 293 -4.47 5.97 -12.34
CA LEU A 293 -3.23 5.89 -13.12
C LEU A 293 -3.03 7.11 -14.04
N GLY A 294 -4.07 7.92 -14.22
CA GLY A 294 -4.02 9.11 -15.07
C GLY A 294 -3.89 8.77 -16.56
N ARG A 295 -3.16 9.62 -17.28
CA ARG A 295 -2.99 9.53 -18.75
C ARG A 295 -1.84 8.60 -19.12
N LEU A 296 -2.01 7.30 -18.87
CA LEU A 296 -0.99 6.28 -19.19
C LEU A 296 -0.58 6.30 -20.67
N ASP A 297 -1.51 6.60 -21.56
CA ASP A 297 -1.25 6.77 -23.00
C ASP A 297 -0.21 7.85 -23.29
N GLN A 298 -0.17 8.93 -22.50
CA GLN A 298 0.82 10.01 -22.67
C GLN A 298 2.11 9.70 -21.91
N ILE A 299 1.99 9.12 -20.72
CA ILE A 299 3.11 8.91 -19.80
C ILE A 299 4.01 7.75 -20.25
N LEU A 300 3.44 6.74 -20.92
CA LEU A 300 4.15 5.56 -21.42
C LEU A 300 4.49 5.63 -22.93
N TRP A 301 4.12 6.71 -23.62
CA TRP A 301 4.38 6.88 -25.06
C TRP A 301 5.84 7.19 -25.42
N PRO A 302 6.55 8.08 -24.70
CA PRO A 302 7.96 8.37 -24.97
C PRO A 302 8.83 7.12 -24.95
#